data_AF-A0A946MZ75-F1
#
_entry.id   AF-A0A946MZ75-F1
#
_cell.length_a   1.000
_cell.length_b   1.000
_cell.length_c   1.000
_cell.angle_alpha   90.00
_cell.angle_beta   90.00
_cell.angle_gamma   90.00
#
_symmetry.space_group_name_H-M   'P 1'
#
loop_
_entity.id
_entity.type
_entity.pdbx_description
1 polymer ?
#
loop_
_entity_poly.entity_id
_entity_poly.type
_entity_poly.pdbx_seq_one_letter_code
_entity_poly.pdbx_strand_id
1 'polypeptide(L)'
;MMSYFNSDQRKGLIGSALLSLMILAIVGAYYIWGETYHARILYATFVNLLVVVGLQVFTGNANITGFSHAAFMGVAAYVAAICVTPAAMKMISLPDAPWGLNTFELSALASATIAL
;
A
#
# COMPACT_ATOMS: atom_id res chain seq x y z
N MET A 1 31.21 -2.89 19.48
CA MET A 1 30.47 -4.10 19.90
C MET A 1 29.84 -4.69 18.64
N MET A 2 30.50 -5.68 18.05
CA MET A 2 30.16 -6.24 16.73
C MET A 2 28.87 -7.07 16.87
N SER A 3 27.77 -6.59 16.30
CA SER A 3 26.47 -7.28 16.35
C SER A 3 26.52 -8.56 15.50
N TYR A 4 26.72 -9.72 16.13
CA TYR A 4 26.63 -11.01 15.47
C TYR A 4 25.15 -11.31 15.18
N PHE A 5 24.70 -11.02 13.96
CA PHE A 5 23.39 -11.45 13.49
C PHE A 5 23.28 -12.98 13.52
N ASN A 6 22.23 -13.50 14.13
CA ASN A 6 21.94 -14.93 14.11
C ASN A 6 21.63 -15.40 12.68
N SER A 7 21.81 -16.69 12.40
CA SER A 7 21.63 -17.26 11.05
C SER A 7 20.23 -17.01 10.49
N ASP A 8 19.20 -17.06 11.34
CA ASP A 8 17.81 -16.78 10.96
C ASP A 8 17.53 -15.30 10.71
N GLN A 9 18.15 -14.41 11.47
CA GLN A 9 18.07 -12.96 11.22
C GLN A 9 18.75 -12.59 9.89
N ARG A 10 19.87 -13.23 9.55
CA ARG A 10 20.51 -13.04 8.23
C ARG A 10 19.60 -13.51 7.10
N LYS A 11 18.94 -14.66 7.23
CA LYS A 11 17.99 -15.16 6.21
C LYS A 11 16.82 -14.20 6.02
N GLY A 12 16.24 -13.68 7.12
CA GLY A 12 15.17 -12.69 7.07
C GLY A 12 15.60 -11.41 6.38
N LEU A 13 16.76 -10.86 6.75
CA LEU A 13 17.31 -9.64 6.15
C LEU A 13 17.59 -9.82 4.65
N ILE A 14 18.17 -10.95 4.26
CA ILE A 14 18.41 -11.29 2.85
C ILE A 14 17.08 -11.40 2.10
N GLY A 15 16.08 -12.07 2.68
CA GLY A 15 14.74 -12.19 2.08
C GLY A 15 14.09 -10.83 1.85
N SER A 16 14.10 -9.94 2.85
CA SER A 16 13.58 -8.58 2.70
C SER A 16 14.36 -7.74 1.68
N ALA A 17 15.68 -7.90 1.64
CA ALA A 17 16.53 -7.18 0.68
C ALA A 17 16.27 -7.65 -0.75
N LEU A 18 16.14 -8.97 -0.96
CA LEU A 18 15.80 -9.54 -2.27
C LEU A 18 14.42 -9.10 -2.74
N LEU A 19 13.42 -9.11 -1.86
CA LEU A 19 12.07 -8.65 -2.20
C LEU A 19 12.07 -7.15 -2.54
N SER A 20 12.78 -6.33 -1.77
CA SER A 20 12.94 -4.90 -2.08
C SER A 20 13.64 -4.68 -3.42
N LEU A 21 14.72 -5.41 -3.69
CA LEU A 21 15.46 -5.31 -4.94
C LEU A 21 14.60 -5.75 -6.14
N MET A 22 13.80 -6.81 -5.98
CA MET A 22 12.84 -7.26 -6.99
C MET A 22 11.79 -6.19 -7.30
N ILE A 23 11.21 -5.54 -6.29
CA ILE A 23 10.24 -4.45 -6.48
C ILE A 23 10.89 -3.30 -7.25
N LEU A 24 12.09 -2.87 -6.85
CA LEU A 24 12.82 -1.80 -7.54
C LEU A 24 13.15 -2.16 -8.99
N ALA A 25 13.51 -3.42 -9.25
CA ALA A 25 13.76 -3.91 -10.60
C ALA A 25 12.50 -3.87 -11.49
N ILE A 26 11.34 -4.25 -10.94
CA ILE A 26 10.05 -4.19 -11.67
C ILE A 26 9.70 -2.72 -11.99
N VAL A 27 9.85 -1.81 -11.03
CA VAL A 27 9.61 -0.37 -11.25
C VAL A 27 10.59 0.21 -12.27
N GLY A 28 11.87 -0.16 -12.19
CA GLY A 28 12.89 0.25 -13.16
C GLY A 28 12.60 -0.26 -14.57
N ALA A 29 12.18 -1.52 -14.71
CA ALA A 29 11.77 -2.10 -15.99
C ALA A 29 10.55 -1.36 -16.58
N TYR A 30 9.57 -1.01 -15.74
CA TYR A 30 8.44 -0.19 -16.17
C TYR A 30 8.87 1.22 -16.63
N TYR A 31 9.86 1.84 -15.99
CA TYR A 31 10.32 3.16 -16.41
C TYR A 31 10.98 3.14 -17.81
N ILE A 32 11.64 2.04 -18.17
CA ILE A 32 12.35 1.90 -19.44
C ILE A 32 11.43 1.41 -20.57
N TRP A 33 10.52 0.48 -20.28
CA TRP A 33 9.70 -0.22 -21.30
C TRP A 33 8.18 -0.11 -21.09
N GLY A 34 7.74 0.62 -20.08
CA GLY A 34 6.34 0.65 -19.67
C GLY A 34 5.46 1.55 -20.54
N GLU A 35 4.35 0.99 -21.00
CA GLU A 35 3.26 1.74 -21.62
C GLU A 35 2.15 2.06 -20.60
N THR A 36 1.27 3.02 -20.92
CA THR A 36 0.27 3.55 -19.98
C THR A 36 -0.72 2.50 -19.44
N TYR A 37 -1.02 1.43 -20.19
CA TYR A 37 -1.89 0.36 -19.70
C TYR A 37 -1.20 -0.55 -18.67
N HIS A 38 0.14 -0.65 -18.69
CA HIS A 38 0.89 -1.41 -17.69
C HIS A 38 0.78 -0.76 -16.31
N ALA A 39 0.64 0.57 -16.26
CA ALA A 39 0.53 1.32 -15.01
C ALA A 39 -0.58 0.75 -14.12
N ARG A 40 -1.76 0.49 -14.69
CA ARG A 40 -2.93 0.01 -13.94
C ARG A 40 -2.70 -1.37 -13.33
N ILE A 41 -2.08 -2.27 -14.08
CA ILE A 41 -1.74 -3.63 -13.64
C ILE A 41 -0.67 -3.57 -12.54
N LEU A 42 0.35 -2.72 -12.71
CA LEU A 42 1.40 -2.53 -11.72
C LEU A 42 0.87 -1.98 -10.41
N TYR A 43 0.03 -0.94 -10.45
CA TYR A 43 -0.59 -0.40 -9.25
C TYR A 43 -1.43 -1.46 -8.52
N ALA A 44 -2.26 -2.22 -9.23
CA ALA A 44 -3.05 -3.30 -8.63
C ALA A 44 -2.16 -4.39 -7.99
N THR A 45 -1.07 -4.76 -8.66
CA THR A 45 -0.11 -5.75 -8.16
C THR A 45 0.60 -5.26 -6.91
N PHE A 46 1.07 -4.00 -6.88
CA PHE A 46 1.76 -3.45 -5.72
C PHE A 46 0.84 -3.23 -4.52
N VAL A 47 -0.42 -2.82 -4.75
CA VAL A 47 -1.42 -2.74 -3.68
C VAL A 47 -1.68 -4.13 -3.09
N ASN A 48 -1.92 -5.14 -3.93
CA ASN A 48 -2.11 -6.51 -3.45
C ASN A 48 -0.89 -7.05 -2.70
N LEU A 49 0.32 -6.74 -3.18
CA LEU A 49 1.57 -7.11 -2.50
C LEU A 49 1.65 -6.47 -1.11
N LEU A 50 1.35 -5.17 -0.98
CA LEU A 50 1.32 -4.49 0.32
C LEU A 50 0.35 -5.16 1.30
N VAL A 51 -0.84 -5.54 0.83
CA VAL A 51 -1.84 -6.25 1.64
C VAL A 51 -1.28 -7.59 2.14
N VAL A 52 -0.70 -8.40 1.25
CA VAL A 52 -0.16 -9.72 1.61
C VAL A 52 1.02 -9.61 2.56
N VAL A 53 1.98 -8.72 2.27
CA VAL A 53 3.16 -8.53 3.13
C VAL A 53 2.75 -7.99 4.50
N GLY A 54 1.86 -6.98 4.54
CA GLY A 54 1.34 -6.44 5.80
C GLY A 54 0.66 -7.51 6.64
N LEU A 55 -0.24 -8.28 6.04
CA LEU A 55 -0.93 -9.37 6.75
C LEU A 55 0.04 -10.44 7.25
N GLN A 56 1.04 -10.82 6.44
CA GLN A 56 2.06 -11.79 6.82
C GLN A 56 2.94 -11.29 7.97
N VAL A 57 3.32 -10.01 7.97
CA VAL A 57 4.10 -9.41 9.05
C VAL A 57 3.30 -9.42 10.35
N PHE A 58 2.02 -9.05 10.33
CA PHE A 58 1.18 -9.08 11.53
C PHE A 58 0.93 -10.50 12.02
N THR A 59 0.45 -11.38 11.14
CA THR A 59 0.12 -12.77 11.48
C THR A 59 1.35 -13.55 11.93
N GLY A 60 2.47 -13.38 11.23
CA GLY A 60 3.74 -14.04 11.53
C GLY A 60 4.40 -13.56 12.83
N ASN A 61 4.24 -12.29 13.18
CA ASN A 61 4.78 -11.76 14.44
C ASN A 61 3.86 -12.03 15.64
N ALA A 62 2.54 -12.03 15.44
CA ALA A 62 1.55 -12.20 16.51
C ALA A 62 1.20 -13.68 16.78
N ASN A 63 1.54 -14.60 15.88
CA ASN A 63 1.10 -16.01 15.91
C ASN A 63 -0.43 -16.18 15.97
N ILE A 64 -1.20 -15.17 15.56
CA ILE A 64 -2.66 -15.17 15.56
C ILE A 64 -3.13 -14.84 14.15
N THR A 65 -3.93 -15.74 13.56
CA THR A 65 -4.60 -15.52 12.28
C THR A 65 -5.97 -14.91 12.52
N GLY A 66 -6.17 -13.65 12.13
CA GLY A 66 -7.45 -12.96 12.26
C GLY A 66 -7.72 -12.03 11.09
N PHE A 67 -8.93 -12.11 10.53
CA PHE A 67 -9.34 -11.27 9.39
C PHE A 67 -9.65 -9.82 9.77
N SER A 68 -9.73 -9.50 11.07
CA SER A 68 -10.02 -8.15 11.55
C SER A 68 -9.00 -7.13 11.04
N HIS A 69 -7.72 -7.50 10.93
CA HIS A 69 -6.68 -6.62 10.40
C HIS A 69 -6.93 -6.24 8.93
N ALA A 70 -7.36 -7.19 8.10
CA ALA A 70 -7.70 -6.94 6.71
C ALA A 70 -8.96 -6.05 6.60
N ALA A 71 -9.94 -6.22 7.51
CA ALA A 71 -11.12 -5.37 7.57
C ALA A 71 -10.77 -3.92 7.93
N PHE A 72 -9.98 -3.69 8.98
CA PHE A 72 -9.52 -2.34 9.36
C PHE A 72 -8.68 -1.69 8.26
N MET A 73 -7.77 -2.45 7.64
CA MET A 73 -6.98 -1.98 6.51
C MET A 73 -7.87 -1.55 5.34
N GLY A 74 -8.91 -2.32 5.01
CA GLY A 74 -9.85 -1.98 3.95
C GLY A 74 -10.57 -0.66 4.23
N VAL A 75 -11.10 -0.48 5.45
CA VAL A 75 -11.79 0.75 5.85
C VAL A 75 -10.83 1.96 5.79
N ALA A 76 -9.63 1.83 6.35
CA ALA A 76 -8.60 2.87 6.30
C ALA A 76 -8.24 3.25 4.86
N ALA A 77 -8.04 2.27 3.99
CA ALA A 77 -7.72 2.49 2.58
C ALA A 77 -8.82 3.28 1.85
N TYR A 78 -10.10 2.95 2.10
CA TYR A 78 -11.22 3.70 1.52
C TYR A 78 -11.29 5.13 2.05
N VAL A 79 -11.09 5.34 3.36
CA VAL A 79 -11.07 6.68 3.96
C VAL A 79 -9.94 7.52 3.34
N ALA A 80 -8.72 6.98 3.27
CA ALA A 80 -7.58 7.65 2.66
C ALA A 80 -7.83 7.98 1.17
N ALA A 81 -8.38 7.02 0.41
CA ALA A 81 -8.68 7.21 -1.00
C ALA A 81 -9.72 8.32 -1.23
N ILE A 82 -10.77 8.37 -0.40
CA ILE A 82 -11.76 9.43 -0.46
C ILE A 82 -11.12 10.78 -0.10
N CYS A 83 -10.28 10.87 0.93
CA CYS A 83 -9.68 12.15 1.32
C CYS A 83 -8.67 12.69 0.30
N VAL A 84 -7.90 11.82 -0.36
CA VAL A 84 -6.81 12.23 -1.26
C VAL A 84 -7.24 12.46 -2.71
N THR A 85 -8.36 11.88 -3.13
CA THR A 85 -8.78 11.99 -4.54
C THR A 85 -9.09 13.45 -4.89
N PRO A 86 -8.55 14.00 -5.99
CA PRO A 86 -8.80 15.38 -6.38
C PRO A 86 -10.28 15.67 -6.63
N ALA A 87 -10.73 16.87 -6.27
CA ALA A 87 -12.14 17.27 -6.39
C ALA A 87 -12.67 17.10 -7.83
N ALA A 88 -11.85 17.42 -8.85
CA ALA A 88 -12.21 17.25 -10.26
C ALA A 88 -12.49 15.80 -10.66
N MET A 89 -11.73 14.83 -10.12
CA MET A 89 -11.95 13.40 -10.36
C MET A 89 -13.16 12.86 -9.59
N LYS A 90 -13.43 13.42 -8.40
CA LYS A 90 -14.63 13.08 -7.62
C LYS A 90 -15.91 13.52 -8.28
N MET A 91 -15.96 14.69 -8.91
CA MET A 91 -17.18 15.12 -9.60
C MET A 91 -17.56 14.20 -10.77
N ILE A 92 -16.58 13.54 -11.39
CA ILE A 92 -16.81 12.57 -12.48
C ILE A 92 -17.21 11.21 -11.91
N SER A 93 -16.56 10.76 -10.83
CA SER A 93 -16.73 9.40 -10.29
C SER A 93 -17.80 9.28 -9.20
N LEU A 94 -18.08 10.36 -8.47
CA LEU A 94 -19.06 10.49 -7.38
C LEU A 94 -19.80 11.85 -7.47
N PRO A 95 -20.73 12.03 -8.43
CA PRO A 95 -21.45 13.29 -8.60
C PRO A 95 -22.28 13.69 -7.36
N ASP A 96 -22.99 12.72 -6.78
CA ASP A 96 -23.92 12.93 -5.65
C ASP A 96 -23.33 12.41 -4.32
N ALA A 97 -22.08 12.77 -4.02
CA ALA A 97 -21.46 12.38 -2.76
C ALA A 97 -22.18 13.04 -1.56
N PRO A 98 -22.73 12.28 -0.59
CA PRO A 98 -23.33 12.85 0.60
C PRO A 98 -22.29 13.63 1.43
N TRP A 99 -22.76 14.63 2.18
CA TRP A 99 -21.96 15.47 3.10
C TRP A 99 -20.90 16.38 2.45
N GLY A 100 -20.98 16.67 1.15
CA GLY A 100 -20.07 17.63 0.49
C GLY A 100 -18.64 17.10 0.30
N LEU A 101 -18.46 15.78 0.30
CA LEU A 101 -17.17 15.12 0.07
C LEU A 101 -16.61 15.32 -1.36
N ASN A 102 -17.42 15.84 -2.28
CA ASN A 102 -17.04 16.10 -3.67
C ASN A 102 -16.07 17.29 -3.82
N THR A 103 -16.10 18.26 -2.90
CA THR A 103 -15.22 19.46 -2.93
C THR A 103 -14.04 19.36 -1.98
N PHE A 104 -14.01 18.35 -1.11
CA PHE A 104 -13.00 18.19 -0.08
C PHE A 104 -11.76 17.49 -0.64
N GLU A 105 -10.58 18.06 -0.44
CA GLU A 105 -9.31 17.46 -0.86
C GLU A 105 -8.25 17.73 0.21
N LEU A 106 -7.52 16.68 0.57
CA LEU A 106 -6.38 16.74 1.49
C LEU A 106 -5.13 16.25 0.77
N SER A 107 -3.99 16.79 1.18
CA SER A 107 -2.69 16.22 0.82
C SER A 107 -2.62 14.74 1.22
N ALA A 108 -1.89 13.93 0.45
CA ALA A 108 -1.75 12.49 0.67
C ALA A 108 -1.25 12.15 2.08
N LEU A 109 -0.33 12.95 2.62
CA LEU A 109 0.17 12.77 3.98
C LEU A 109 -0.92 13.02 5.03
N ALA A 110 -1.70 14.09 4.88
CA ALA A 110 -2.77 14.42 5.81
C ALA A 110 -3.90 13.39 5.77
N SER A 111 -4.25 12.92 4.57
CA SER A 111 -5.23 11.85 4.36
C SER A 111 -4.79 10.55 5.04
N ALA A 112 -3.51 10.19 4.92
CA ALA A 112 -2.97 8.99 5.55
C ALA A 112 -3.00 9.07 7.08
N THR A 113 -2.74 10.24 7.67
CA THR A 113 -2.80 10.40 9.13
C THR A 113 -4.21 10.32 9.71
N ILE A 114 -5.24 10.65 8.94
CA ILE A 114 -6.64 10.54 9.36
C ILE A 114 -7.13 9.09 9.26
N ALA A 115 -6.58 8.33 8.31
CA ALA A 115 -6.99 6.96 8.02
C ALA A 115 -6.31 5.89 8.89
N LEU A 116 -5.19 6.21 9.54
CA LEU A 116 -4.46 5.33 10.47
C LEU A 116 -5.07 5.34 11.87
#